data_AF-A0A7C3FYY1-F1
#
_entry.id   AF-A0A7C3FYY1-F1
#
_cell.length_a   1.000
_cell.length_b   1.000
_cell.length_c   1.000
_cell.angle_alpha   90.00
_cell.angle_beta   90.00
_cell.angle_gamma   90.00
#
_symmetry.space_group_name_H-M   'P 1'
#
loop_
_entity.id
_entity.type
_entity.pdbx_description
1 polymer ?
#
loop_
_entity_poly.entity_id
_entity_poly.type
_entity_poly.pdbx_seq_one_letter_code
_entity_poly.pdbx_strand_id
1 'polypeptide(L)'
;MSMRINLIGLMTATAFMGAGCSTGAKVLGIRKSAPNEFNILTKPPLIVPPEYNLRPPRTGELNIEEKYSTVAARKALLGEIDPAKPSAGEAVLIAKAGGGKADPTVRALIDASNSIERKNRGFADRVMFWKNGKAIGPDGQPLDPDSEERRMKAVKSATGDKEVKILRRPRGAKLPGL
;
A
#
# COMPACT_ATOMS: atom_id res chain seq x y z
N MET A 1 -6.21 -79.18 -33.85
CA MET A 1 -5.73 -77.82 -34.16
C MET A 1 -5.89 -76.86 -32.97
N SER A 2 -7.01 -76.93 -32.26
CA SER A 2 -7.40 -76.01 -31.17
C SER A 2 -6.49 -76.03 -29.93
N MET A 3 -5.94 -77.18 -29.55
CA MET A 3 -5.05 -77.29 -28.37
C MET A 3 -3.71 -76.55 -28.55
N ARG A 4 -3.18 -76.52 -29.78
CA ARG A 4 -1.91 -75.83 -30.10
C ARG A 4 -2.09 -74.32 -30.15
N ILE A 5 -3.24 -73.84 -30.62
CA ILE A 5 -3.58 -72.41 -30.67
C ILE A 5 -3.74 -71.84 -29.26
N ASN A 6 -4.39 -72.59 -28.36
CA ASN A 6 -4.54 -72.18 -26.96
C ASN A 6 -3.19 -72.18 -26.21
N LEU A 7 -2.30 -73.13 -26.50
CA LEU A 7 -0.96 -73.18 -25.90
C LEU A 7 -0.09 -72.00 -26.36
N ILE A 8 -0.14 -71.65 -27.64
CA ILE A 8 0.60 -70.50 -28.20
C ILE A 8 0.05 -69.19 -27.63
N GLY A 9 -1.27 -69.05 -27.51
CA GLY A 9 -1.91 -67.88 -26.90
C GLY A 9 -1.56 -67.69 -25.42
N LEU A 10 -1.44 -68.78 -24.67
CA LEU A 10 -1.05 -68.71 -23.26
C LEU A 10 0.43 -68.33 -23.11
N MET A 11 1.31 -68.82 -24.01
CA MET A 11 2.74 -68.52 -23.95
C MET A 11 3.06 -67.07 -24.36
N THR A 12 2.31 -66.50 -25.29
CA THR A 12 2.44 -65.07 -25.66
C THR A 12 1.91 -64.12 -24.59
N ALA A 13 0.85 -64.51 -23.87
CA ALA A 13 0.31 -63.71 -22.76
C ALA A 13 1.29 -63.59 -21.58
N THR A 14 1.99 -64.67 -21.24
CA THR A 14 2.97 -64.67 -20.13
C THR A 14 4.23 -63.85 -20.46
N ALA A 15 4.64 -63.81 -21.74
CA ALA A 15 5.77 -63.01 -22.18
C ALA A 15 5.50 -61.50 -22.07
N PHE A 16 4.25 -61.06 -22.27
CA PHE A 16 3.87 -59.64 -22.16
C PHE A 16 3.87 -59.13 -20.71
N MET A 17 3.58 -59.99 -19.72
CA MET A 17 3.60 -59.60 -18.30
C MET A 17 5.03 -59.37 -17.75
N GLY A 18 6.06 -59.98 -18.34
CA GLY A 18 7.45 -59.83 -17.88
C GLY A 18 8.15 -58.54 -18.35
N ALA A 19 7.72 -57.95 -19.48
CA ALA A 19 8.39 -56.80 -20.08
C ALA A 19 8.14 -55.46 -19.35
N GLY A 20 7.14 -55.39 -18.46
CA GLY A 20 6.78 -54.16 -17.74
C GLY A 20 7.59 -53.90 -16.46
N CYS A 21 8.16 -54.93 -15.84
CA CYS A 21 8.71 -54.82 -14.48
C CYS A 21 10.07 -54.09 -14.41
N SER A 22 10.88 -54.15 -15.48
CA SER A 22 12.20 -53.49 -15.51
C SER A 22 12.12 -51.99 -15.81
N THR A 23 11.14 -51.57 -16.61
CA THR A 23 10.94 -50.16 -17.02
C THR A 23 10.11 -49.39 -15.99
N GLY A 24 9.12 -50.04 -15.36
CA GLY A 24 8.26 -49.41 -14.34
C GLY A 24 9.07 -48.88 -13.16
N ALA A 25 10.07 -49.61 -12.67
CA ALA A 25 10.91 -49.19 -11.54
C ALA A 25 11.71 -47.89 -11.80
N LYS A 26 11.95 -47.53 -13.06
CA LYS A 26 12.65 -46.29 -13.45
C LYS A 26 11.70 -45.09 -13.46
N VAL A 27 10.46 -45.29 -13.91
CA VAL A 27 9.40 -44.26 -13.93
C VAL A 27 8.81 -44.04 -12.54
N LEU A 28 8.73 -45.10 -11.72
CA LEU A 28 8.27 -45.07 -10.33
C LEU A 28 9.32 -44.51 -9.35
N GLY A 29 10.49 -44.07 -9.83
CA GLY A 29 11.53 -43.43 -9.01
C GLY A 29 12.26 -44.36 -8.02
N ILE A 30 12.04 -45.67 -8.10
CA ILE A 30 12.67 -46.68 -7.22
C ILE A 30 14.17 -46.80 -7.52
N ARG A 31 14.61 -46.50 -8.74
CA ARG A 31 16.03 -46.32 -9.09
C ARG A 31 16.38 -44.84 -9.10
N LYS A 32 17.30 -44.45 -8.22
CA LYS A 32 17.82 -43.08 -8.10
C LYS A 32 18.57 -42.68 -9.37
N SER A 33 17.94 -41.86 -10.21
CA SER A 33 18.61 -41.09 -11.25
C SER A 33 19.09 -39.80 -10.60
N ALA A 34 20.34 -39.75 -10.13
CA ALA A 34 20.92 -38.52 -9.61
C ALA A 34 20.94 -37.48 -10.76
N PRO A 35 20.40 -36.26 -10.56
CA PRO A 35 20.54 -35.19 -11.52
C PRO A 35 22.02 -34.91 -11.76
N ASN A 36 22.42 -34.66 -13.00
CA ASN A 36 23.81 -34.38 -13.35
C ASN A 36 24.29 -33.09 -12.65
N GLU A 37 25.08 -33.26 -11.59
CA GLU A 37 25.61 -32.18 -10.74
C GLU A 37 26.70 -31.33 -11.39
N PHE A 38 27.12 -31.68 -12.61
CA PHE A 38 27.99 -30.86 -13.46
C PHE A 38 27.21 -30.14 -14.56
N ASN A 39 25.88 -30.21 -14.58
CA ASN A 39 25.08 -29.44 -15.52
C ASN A 39 25.01 -27.97 -15.08
N ILE A 40 25.92 -27.15 -15.60
CA ILE A 40 25.95 -25.72 -15.34
C ILE A 40 24.78 -25.07 -16.10
N LEU A 41 23.71 -24.75 -15.37
CA LEU A 41 22.64 -23.87 -15.87
C LEU A 41 23.22 -22.46 -16.02
N THR A 42 23.31 -21.98 -17.25
CA THR A 42 23.76 -20.62 -17.54
C THR A 42 22.79 -19.61 -16.92
N LYS A 43 23.32 -18.73 -16.06
CA LYS A 43 22.52 -17.65 -15.48
C LYS A 43 22.17 -16.66 -16.61
N PRO A 44 20.91 -16.20 -16.72
CA PRO A 44 20.58 -15.17 -17.69
C PRO A 44 21.48 -13.94 -17.46
N PRO A 45 21.92 -13.27 -18.53
CA PRO A 45 22.78 -12.10 -18.41
C PRO A 45 22.08 -11.04 -17.53
N LEU A 46 22.84 -10.45 -16.61
CA LEU A 46 22.34 -9.36 -15.78
C LEU A 46 22.25 -8.11 -16.66
N ILE A 47 21.06 -7.85 -17.21
CA ILE A 47 20.75 -6.61 -17.91
C ILE A 47 20.38 -5.58 -16.85
N VAL A 48 21.14 -4.49 -16.80
CA VAL A 48 20.74 -3.30 -16.05
C VAL A 48 19.53 -2.70 -16.77
N PRO A 49 18.36 -2.57 -16.09
CA PRO A 49 17.19 -1.97 -16.72
C PRO A 49 17.52 -0.55 -17.21
N PRO A 50 17.00 -0.13 -18.37
CA PRO A 50 17.27 1.19 -18.95
C PRO A 50 16.87 2.36 -18.03
N GLU A 51 16.06 2.11 -17.01
CA GLU A 51 15.53 3.10 -16.08
C GLU A 51 16.41 3.38 -14.84
N TYR A 52 17.65 2.87 -14.77
CA TYR A 52 18.53 3.11 -13.61
C TYR A 52 19.03 4.57 -13.50
N ASN A 53 18.85 5.38 -14.55
CA ASN A 53 19.22 6.80 -14.59
C ASN A 53 18.11 7.76 -14.14
N LEU A 54 16.98 7.26 -13.65
CA LEU A 54 15.98 8.15 -13.08
C LEU A 54 16.52 8.72 -11.77
N ARG A 55 16.66 10.06 -11.74
CA ARG A 55 16.90 10.77 -10.48
C ARG A 55 15.80 10.39 -9.50
N PRO A 56 16.13 10.04 -8.25
CA PRO A 56 15.13 9.89 -7.21
C PRO A 56 14.24 11.14 -7.20
N PRO A 57 12.90 10.98 -7.14
CA PRO A 57 11.98 12.11 -7.13
C PRO A 57 12.34 13.04 -5.96
N ARG A 58 12.22 14.36 -6.16
CA ARG A 58 12.52 15.31 -5.08
C ARG A 58 11.55 15.06 -3.94
N THR A 59 12.05 15.11 -2.70
CA THR A 59 11.21 15.01 -1.50
C THR A 59 10.11 16.08 -1.56
N GLY A 60 8.84 15.66 -1.65
CA GLY A 60 7.66 16.54 -1.76
C GLY A 60 7.11 16.73 -3.18
N GLU A 61 7.73 16.14 -4.20
CA GLU A 61 7.17 16.10 -5.56
C GLU A 61 6.12 14.98 -5.67
N LEU A 62 5.01 15.25 -6.35
CA LEU A 62 3.89 14.31 -6.45
C LEU A 62 4.35 12.99 -7.06
N ASN A 63 4.20 11.91 -6.30
CA ASN A 63 4.59 10.59 -6.75
C ASN A 63 3.64 10.13 -7.86
N ILE A 64 4.18 9.64 -8.98
CA ILE A 64 3.33 9.23 -10.12
C ILE A 64 2.45 8.04 -9.70
N GLU A 65 2.93 7.18 -8.79
CA GLU A 65 2.15 6.09 -8.20
C GLU A 65 0.91 6.57 -7.41
N GLU A 66 0.93 7.74 -6.77
CA GLU A 66 -0.24 8.29 -6.06
C GLU A 66 -1.36 8.71 -7.03
N LYS A 67 -1.01 9.12 -8.26
CA LYS A 67 -2.04 9.36 -9.30
C LYS A 67 -2.72 8.05 -9.68
N TYR A 68 -1.99 6.95 -9.75
CA TYR A 68 -2.57 5.66 -10.07
C TYR A 68 -3.43 5.10 -8.93
N SER A 69 -3.05 5.30 -7.66
CA SER A 69 -3.85 4.84 -6.51
C SER A 69 -5.18 5.58 -6.41
N THR A 70 -5.21 6.89 -6.65
CA THR A 70 -6.45 7.68 -6.66
C THR A 70 -7.38 7.31 -7.81
N VAL A 71 -6.84 7.03 -9.00
CA VAL A 71 -7.61 6.53 -10.14
C VAL A 71 -8.16 5.13 -9.87
N ALA A 72 -7.34 4.23 -9.32
CA ALA A 72 -7.76 2.88 -8.95
C ALA A 72 -8.84 2.88 -7.86
N ALA A 73 -8.69 3.71 -6.83
CA ALA A 73 -9.69 3.88 -5.78
C ALA A 73 -11.00 4.45 -6.33
N ARG A 74 -10.93 5.45 -7.22
CA ARG A 74 -12.12 5.99 -7.89
C ARG A 74 -12.83 4.92 -8.71
N LYS A 75 -12.09 4.11 -9.47
CA LYS A 75 -12.64 3.00 -10.25
C LYS A 75 -13.25 1.92 -9.34
N ALA A 76 -12.67 1.66 -8.18
CA ALA A 76 -13.22 0.70 -7.20
C ALA A 76 -14.51 1.22 -6.53
N LEU A 77 -14.59 2.52 -6.25
CA LEU A 77 -15.73 3.14 -5.56
C LEU A 77 -16.91 3.45 -6.50
N LEU A 78 -16.62 3.98 -7.68
CA LEU A 78 -17.63 4.47 -8.63
C LEU A 78 -17.83 3.53 -9.81
N GLY A 79 -16.97 2.51 -9.97
CA GLY A 79 -16.96 1.65 -11.15
C GLY A 79 -16.35 2.33 -12.37
N GLU A 80 -16.63 1.78 -13.55
CA GLU A 80 -16.36 2.47 -14.81
C GLU A 80 -17.43 3.55 -15.02
N ILE A 81 -16.99 4.81 -15.02
CA ILE A 81 -17.87 5.93 -15.30
C ILE A 81 -18.17 5.91 -16.80
N ASP A 82 -19.43 5.74 -17.15
CA ASP A 82 -19.88 5.79 -18.54
C ASP A 82 -19.52 7.17 -19.15
N PRO A 83 -18.80 7.22 -20.29
CA PRO A 83 -18.53 8.48 -20.99
C PRO A 83 -19.79 9.13 -21.59
N ALA A 84 -20.97 8.53 -21.43
CA ALA A 84 -22.24 9.11 -21.85
C ALA A 84 -22.40 10.56 -21.36
N LYS A 85 -22.62 11.47 -22.31
CA LYS A 85 -22.90 12.87 -21.99
C LYS A 85 -24.29 12.97 -21.35
N PRO A 86 -24.42 13.65 -20.20
CA PRO A 86 -25.72 13.84 -19.56
C PRO A 86 -26.67 14.58 -20.51
N SER A 87 -27.94 14.18 -20.47
CA SER A 87 -29.02 14.85 -21.20
C SER A 87 -29.19 16.30 -20.73
N ALA A 88 -29.84 17.13 -21.54
CA ALA A 88 -30.09 18.53 -21.19
C ALA A 88 -30.87 18.67 -19.85
N GLY A 89 -31.79 17.75 -19.56
CA GLY A 89 -32.54 17.73 -18.29
C GLY A 89 -31.66 17.39 -17.09
N GLU A 90 -30.77 16.41 -17.23
CA GLU A 90 -29.81 16.03 -16.19
C GLU A 90 -28.80 17.14 -15.92
N ALA A 91 -28.31 17.82 -16.96
CA ALA A 91 -27.42 18.96 -16.82
C ALA A 91 -28.06 20.09 -15.98
N VAL A 92 -29.35 20.38 -16.20
CA VAL A 92 -30.11 21.36 -15.41
C VAL A 92 -30.30 20.89 -13.96
N LEU A 93 -30.57 19.61 -13.75
CA LEU A 93 -30.70 19.04 -12.41
C LEU A 93 -29.37 19.13 -11.63
N ILE A 94 -28.25 18.77 -12.27
CA ILE A 94 -26.90 18.86 -11.70
C ILE A 94 -26.53 20.31 -11.40
N ALA A 95 -26.86 21.24 -12.29
CA ALA A 95 -26.63 22.67 -12.07
C ALA A 95 -27.42 23.20 -10.86
N LYS A 96 -28.69 22.79 -10.71
CA LYS A 96 -29.51 23.13 -9.53
C LYS A 96 -29.00 22.46 -8.24
N ALA A 97 -28.51 21.23 -8.34
CA ALA A 97 -27.88 20.51 -7.23
C ALA A 97 -26.49 21.05 -6.87
N GLY A 98 -25.94 22.00 -7.64
CA GLY A 98 -24.64 22.62 -7.39
C GLY A 98 -23.44 21.81 -7.87
N GLY A 99 -23.65 20.79 -8.72
CA GLY A 99 -22.63 19.82 -9.15
C GLY A 99 -21.48 20.34 -10.01
N GLY A 100 -21.35 21.65 -10.21
CA GLY A 100 -20.21 22.31 -10.88
C GLY A 100 -19.52 23.39 -10.05
N LYS A 101 -19.94 23.59 -8.79
CA LYS A 101 -19.40 24.65 -7.92
C LYS A 101 -18.25 24.17 -7.02
N ALA A 102 -17.99 22.86 -6.97
CA ALA A 102 -16.92 22.31 -6.17
C ALA A 102 -15.58 22.58 -6.86
N ASP A 103 -14.70 23.32 -6.19
CA ASP A 103 -13.33 23.49 -6.67
C ASP A 103 -12.59 22.13 -6.58
N PRO A 104 -12.05 21.61 -7.70
CA PRO A 104 -11.39 20.31 -7.74
C PRO A 104 -10.13 20.25 -6.87
N THR A 105 -9.57 21.40 -6.49
CA THR A 105 -8.35 21.52 -5.69
C THR A 105 -8.61 21.58 -4.18
N VAL A 106 -9.87 21.63 -3.74
CA VAL A 106 -10.22 21.79 -2.31
C VAL A 106 -9.58 20.73 -1.42
N ARG A 107 -9.50 19.47 -1.87
CA ARG A 107 -8.82 18.43 -1.08
C ARG A 107 -7.33 18.70 -0.91
N ALA A 108 -6.64 19.09 -1.99
CA ALA A 108 -5.22 19.43 -1.92
C ALA A 108 -4.98 20.65 -1.00
N LEU A 109 -5.89 21.63 -1.01
CA LEU A 109 -5.85 22.78 -0.10
C LEU A 109 -6.07 22.39 1.36
N ILE A 110 -7.03 21.51 1.63
CA ILE A 110 -7.31 20.96 2.97
C ILE A 110 -6.13 20.14 3.48
N ASP A 111 -5.52 19.30 2.64
CA ASP A 111 -4.38 18.49 3.02
C ASP A 111 -3.14 19.36 3.28
N ALA A 112 -2.91 20.37 2.42
CA ALA A 112 -1.85 21.35 2.62
C ALA A 112 -2.02 22.14 3.94
N SER A 113 -3.24 22.55 4.28
CA SER A 113 -3.52 23.25 5.54
C SER A 113 -3.40 22.33 6.77
N ASN A 114 -3.93 21.11 6.70
CA ASN A 114 -3.83 20.13 7.80
C ASN A 114 -2.40 19.65 8.04
N SER A 115 -1.53 19.59 7.02
CA SER A 115 -0.14 19.15 7.17
C SER A 115 0.72 20.12 8.00
N ILE A 116 0.32 21.40 8.09
CA ILE A 116 1.05 22.44 8.82
C ILE A 116 0.50 22.59 10.25
N GLU A 117 -0.76 22.20 10.49
CA GLU A 117 -1.35 22.23 11.83
C GLU A 117 -0.99 20.98 12.64
N ARG A 118 0.07 21.10 13.45
CA ARG A 118 0.33 20.19 14.57
C ARG A 118 -0.83 20.31 15.56
N LYS A 119 -1.88 19.50 15.38
CA LYS A 119 -3.00 19.44 16.33
C LYS A 119 -2.48 19.20 17.73
N ASN A 120 -3.02 19.92 18.71
CA ASN A 120 -2.63 19.76 20.09
C ASN A 120 -3.02 18.35 20.55
N ARG A 121 -2.01 17.47 20.59
CA ARG A 121 -2.12 16.05 20.98
C ARG A 121 -2.74 15.84 22.36
N GLY A 122 -2.74 16.87 23.22
CA GLY A 122 -3.04 16.73 24.64
C GLY A 122 -4.36 16.07 24.99
N PHE A 123 -5.49 16.54 24.45
CA PHE A 123 -6.81 15.99 24.82
C PHE A 123 -7.16 14.72 24.01
N ALA A 124 -6.92 14.75 22.70
CA ALA A 124 -7.27 13.62 21.83
C ALA A 124 -6.47 12.37 22.20
N ASP A 125 -5.15 12.47 22.42
CA ASP A 125 -4.33 11.31 22.81
C ASP A 125 -4.75 10.79 24.19
N ARG A 126 -5.14 11.68 25.12
CA ARG A 126 -5.63 11.27 26.45
C ARG A 126 -6.89 10.42 26.39
N VAL A 127 -7.81 10.74 25.48
CA VAL A 127 -9.04 9.95 25.28
C VAL A 127 -8.73 8.65 24.56
N MET A 128 -7.88 8.69 23.53
CA MET A 128 -7.52 7.52 22.72
C MET A 128 -6.71 6.47 23.50
N PHE A 129 -5.86 6.91 24.45
CA PHE A 129 -5.00 6.05 25.26
C PHE A 129 -5.44 5.96 26.73
N TRP A 130 -6.73 6.25 27.01
CA TRP A 130 -7.30 6.09 28.34
C TRP A 130 -7.42 4.59 28.67
N LYS A 131 -6.72 4.14 29.73
CA LYS A 131 -6.85 2.76 30.22
C LYS A 131 -6.89 2.73 31.73
N ASN A 132 -7.90 2.08 32.31
CA ASN A 132 -8.05 1.84 33.76
C ASN A 132 -7.87 3.10 34.64
N GLY A 133 -8.46 4.22 34.22
CA GLY A 133 -8.43 5.48 34.97
C GLY A 133 -7.10 6.26 34.90
N LYS A 134 -6.14 5.82 34.08
CA LYS A 134 -4.86 6.51 33.85
C LYS A 134 -4.68 6.82 32.37
N ALA A 135 -4.21 8.02 32.07
CA ALA A 135 -3.81 8.42 30.73
C ALA A 135 -2.40 7.89 30.45
N ILE A 136 -2.25 7.10 29.39
CA ILE A 136 -0.95 6.61 28.94
C ILE A 136 -0.45 7.55 27.84
N GLY A 137 0.82 7.97 27.91
CA GLY A 137 1.46 8.78 26.88
C GLY A 137 1.61 8.03 25.54
N PRO A 138 1.88 8.74 24.43
CA PRO A 138 2.10 8.12 23.12
C PRO A 138 3.25 7.11 23.06
N ASP A 139 4.13 7.13 24.06
CA ASP A 139 5.29 6.28 24.31
C ASP A 139 4.98 5.07 25.21
N GLY A 140 3.74 4.89 25.64
CA GLY A 140 3.32 3.76 26.48
C GLY A 140 3.62 3.95 27.97
N GLN A 141 4.17 5.09 28.38
CA GLN A 141 4.47 5.39 29.78
C GLN A 141 3.25 6.03 30.48
N PRO A 142 2.99 5.71 31.76
CA PRO A 142 1.96 6.40 32.53
C PRO A 142 2.25 7.90 32.62
N LEU A 143 1.28 8.74 32.28
CA LEU A 143 1.41 10.19 32.39
C LEU A 143 1.39 10.59 33.88
N ASP A 144 2.48 11.19 34.36
CA ASP A 144 2.59 11.67 35.75
C ASP A 144 1.79 12.98 35.93
N PRO A 145 0.71 12.98 36.77
CA PRO A 145 -0.13 14.15 36.98
C PRO A 145 0.63 15.38 37.49
N ASP A 146 1.61 15.18 38.37
CA ASP A 146 2.35 16.28 39.01
C ASP A 146 3.25 17.00 38.01
N SER A 147 3.91 16.24 37.14
CA SER A 147 4.74 16.77 36.06
C SER A 147 3.93 17.60 35.04
N GLU A 148 2.72 17.13 34.69
CA GLU A 148 1.83 17.83 33.77
C GLU A 148 1.24 19.09 34.41
N GLU A 149 0.89 19.05 35.70
CA GLU A 149 0.42 20.23 36.41
C GLU A 149 1.51 21.32 36.44
N ARG A 150 2.77 20.95 36.68
CA ARG A 150 3.90 21.88 36.60
C ARG A 150 4.07 22.48 35.21
N ARG A 151 3.97 21.65 34.16
CA ARG A 151 4.02 22.11 32.76
C ARG A 151 2.88 23.10 32.48
N MET A 152 1.66 22.80 32.94
CA MET A 152 0.50 23.67 32.77
C MET A 152 0.64 24.99 33.54
N LYS A 153 1.19 24.96 34.76
CA LYS A 153 1.50 26.17 35.54
C LYS A 153 2.56 27.03 34.84
N ALA A 154 3.60 26.41 34.28
CA ALA A 154 4.64 27.11 33.52
C ALA A 154 4.11 27.74 32.21
N VAL A 155 3.20 27.05 31.51
CA VAL A 155 2.53 27.61 30.33
C VAL A 155 1.64 28.78 30.74
N LYS A 156 0.81 28.62 31.78
CA LYS A 156 -0.08 29.69 32.28
C LYS A 156 0.70 30.91 32.76
N SER A 157 1.82 30.72 33.45
CA SER A 157 2.68 31.83 33.88
C SER A 157 3.33 32.54 32.70
N ALA A 158 3.71 31.83 31.64
CA ALA A 158 4.27 32.42 30.42
C ALA A 158 3.22 33.16 29.57
N THR A 159 1.97 32.68 29.54
CA THR A 159 0.89 33.26 28.73
C THR A 159 0.01 34.26 29.48
N GLY A 160 0.20 34.38 30.81
CA GLY A 160 -0.54 35.32 31.67
C GLY A 160 -2.06 35.13 31.61
N ASP A 161 -2.52 33.89 31.43
CA ASP A 161 -3.93 33.49 31.20
C ASP A 161 -4.64 34.20 30.03
N LYS A 162 -3.91 34.86 29.14
CA LYS A 162 -4.47 35.52 27.95
C LYS A 162 -4.43 34.59 26.74
N GLU A 163 -5.39 34.78 25.83
CA GLU A 163 -5.44 34.06 24.57
C GLU A 163 -4.21 34.42 23.71
N VAL A 164 -3.36 33.43 23.44
CA VAL A 164 -2.15 33.61 22.64
C VAL A 164 -2.51 33.59 21.16
N LYS A 165 -2.68 34.77 20.55
CA LYS A 165 -2.78 34.90 19.10
C LYS A 165 -1.39 34.85 18.48
N ILE A 166 -1.01 33.69 17.94
CA ILE A 166 0.23 33.52 17.18
C ILE A 166 0.04 34.14 15.80
N LEU A 167 0.39 35.42 15.65
CA LEU A 167 0.40 36.10 14.36
C LEU A 167 1.73 35.85 13.65
N ARG A 168 1.68 35.27 12.45
CA ARG A 168 2.87 35.17 11.60
C ARG A 168 3.18 36.56 11.05
N ARG A 169 4.33 37.15 11.41
CA ARG A 169 4.80 38.41 10.82
C ARG A 169 4.77 38.27 9.29
N PRO A 170 4.11 39.18 8.55
CA PRO A 170 4.14 39.14 7.09
C PRO A 170 5.59 39.22 6.64
N ARG A 171 6.02 38.23 5.83
CA ARG A 171 7.35 38.24 5.19
C ARG A 171 7.30 39.27 4.06
N GLY A 172 7.48 40.54 4.38
CA GLY A 172 7.86 41.55 3.40
C GLY A 172 9.27 41.24 2.91
N ALA A 173 9.55 41.50 1.63
CA ALA A 173 10.91 41.45 1.12
C ALA A 173 11.79 42.38 1.96
N LYS A 174 12.81 41.83 2.64
CA LYS A 174 13.86 42.66 3.25
C LYS A 174 14.67 43.24 2.09
N LEU A 175 14.33 44.44 1.65
CA LEU A 175 15.19 45.21 0.76
C LEU A 175 16.38 45.68 1.60
N PRO A 176 17.62 45.27 1.27
CA PRO A 176 18.78 45.81 1.94
C PRO A 176 19.01 47.25 1.47
N GLY A 177 19.04 48.21 2.40
CA GLY A 177 19.57 49.55 2.16
C GLY A 177 18.57 50.67 1.87
N LEU A 178 17.53 50.83 2.70
CA LEU A 178 16.89 52.13 2.95
C LEU A 178 16.58 52.26 4.45
#